data_AF-A0A3C1FJK0-F1
#
_entry.id   AF-A0A3C1FJK0-F1
#
_cell.length_a   1.000
_cell.length_b   1.000
_cell.length_c   1.000
_cell.angle_alpha   90.00
_cell.angle_beta   90.00
_cell.angle_gamma   90.00
#
_symmetry.space_group_name_H-M   'P 1'
#
loop_
_entity.id
_entity.type
_entity.pdbx_description
1 polymer ?
#
loop_
_entity_poly.entity_id
_entity_poly.type
_entity_poly.pdbx_seq_one_letter_code
_entity_poly.pdbx_strand_id
1 'polypeptide(L)'
;FYAQYASIKPYLQTVSPEPQKEWLQSYEDRQKLDGLYECILCACCSTSCPSYWWNGDRYLGPAALLQAYRWLIDSRDEATGERLDDLEDPFRLYRCITIMNCAQTCPKGLNPARAIAEIKKMMVERQV
;
A
#
# COMPACT_ATOMS: atom_id res chain seq x y z
N PHE A 1 -5.45 6.16 12.48
CA PHE A 1 -5.42 6.29 11.01
C PHE A 1 -4.13 6.92 10.50
N TYR A 2 -3.93 8.25 10.63
CA TYR A 2 -2.75 8.92 10.04
C TYR A 2 -1.40 8.41 10.52
N ALA A 3 -1.29 7.94 11.78
CA ALA A 3 -0.07 7.29 12.26
C ALA A 3 0.33 6.06 11.43
N GLN A 4 -0.65 5.24 11.02
CA GLN A 4 -0.40 4.09 10.15
C GLN A 4 -0.08 4.49 8.71
N TYR A 5 -0.65 5.60 8.23
CA TYR A 5 -0.30 6.14 6.92
C TYR A 5 1.11 6.74 6.91
N ALA A 6 1.51 7.44 7.97
CA ALA A 6 2.85 7.99 8.09
C ALA A 6 3.92 6.88 8.22
N SER A 7 3.61 5.78 8.91
CA SER A 7 4.56 4.70 9.17
C SER A 7 4.97 3.89 7.93
N ILE A 8 4.25 4.03 6.81
CA ILE A 8 4.64 3.42 5.53
C ILE A 8 5.53 4.34 4.67
N LYS A 9 5.91 5.52 5.19
CA LYS A 9 6.73 6.53 4.50
C LYS A 9 6.16 6.86 3.10
N PRO A 10 4.98 7.50 3.01
CA PRO A 10 4.18 7.58 1.79
C PRO A 10 4.66 8.69 0.84
N TYR A 11 5.95 8.66 0.51
CA TYR A 11 6.64 9.57 -0.41
C TYR A 11 7.67 8.78 -1.22
N LEU A 12 8.04 9.30 -2.39
CA LEU A 12 9.01 8.66 -3.29
C LEU A 12 10.38 8.53 -2.61
N GLN A 13 10.98 7.35 -2.70
CA GLN A 13 12.33 7.07 -2.19
C GLN A 13 13.21 6.55 -3.31
N THR A 14 14.29 7.27 -3.58
CA THR A 14 15.28 6.95 -4.63
C THR A 14 16.68 7.28 -4.12
N VAL A 15 17.64 6.46 -4.52
CA VAL A 15 19.08 6.66 -4.28
C VAL A 15 19.78 7.19 -5.54
N SER A 16 19.18 6.95 -6.71
CA SER A 16 19.66 7.49 -7.98
C SER A 16 19.67 9.02 -7.97
N PRO A 17 20.68 9.66 -8.60
CA PRO A 17 20.71 11.11 -8.74
C PRO A 17 19.46 11.64 -9.45
N GLU A 18 18.96 12.79 -8.99
CA GLU A 18 17.82 13.44 -9.62
C GLU A 18 18.12 13.74 -11.10
N PRO A 19 17.25 13.35 -12.04
CA PRO A 19 17.45 13.63 -13.46
C PRO A 19 17.37 15.14 -13.74
N GLN A 20 17.95 15.59 -14.85
CA GLN A 20 17.88 17.00 -15.27
C GLN A 20 16.45 17.48 -15.59
N LYS A 21 15.51 16.55 -15.80
CA LYS A 21 14.10 16.82 -16.07
C LYS A 21 13.22 15.90 -15.19
N GLU A 22 12.17 15.31 -15.73
CA GLU A 22 11.32 14.36 -15.02
C GLU A 22 11.93 12.95 -14.93
N TRP A 23 11.47 12.20 -13.92
CA TRP A 23 11.65 10.75 -13.89
C TRP A 23 10.87 10.11 -15.04
N LEU A 24 11.58 9.44 -15.95
CA LEU A 24 10.95 8.74 -17.06
C LEU A 24 10.18 7.51 -16.53
N GLN A 25 8.94 7.36 -16.98
CA GLN A 25 8.07 6.25 -16.64
C GLN A 25 7.30 5.83 -17.89
N SER A 26 7.29 4.54 -18.20
CA SER A 26 6.53 4.01 -19.34
C SER A 26 5.02 4.14 -19.09
N TYR A 27 4.21 4.15 -20.15
CA TYR A 27 2.76 4.14 -20.01
C TYR A 27 2.28 2.92 -19.22
N GLU A 28 2.86 1.75 -19.48
CA GLU A 28 2.55 0.49 -18.81
C GLU A 28 2.86 0.56 -17.31
N ASP A 29 4.01 1.14 -16.92
CA ASP A 29 4.35 1.33 -15.50
C ASP A 29 3.44 2.34 -14.82
N ARG A 30 3.12 3.44 -15.49
CA ARG A 30 2.21 4.45 -14.95
C ARG A 30 0.81 3.88 -14.73
N GLN A 31 0.31 3.06 -15.65
CA GLN A 31 -1.03 2.46 -15.57
C GLN A 31 -1.18 1.54 -14.36
N LYS A 32 -0.11 0.90 -13.88
CA LYS A 32 -0.12 0.09 -12.64
C LYS A 32 -0.59 0.88 -11.42
N LEU A 33 -0.41 2.20 -11.44
CA LEU A 33 -0.77 3.08 -10.32
C LEU A 33 -2.26 3.44 -10.28
N ASP A 34 -3.00 3.22 -11.36
CA ASP A 34 -4.42 3.53 -11.44
C ASP A 34 -5.23 2.66 -10.47
N GLY A 35 -6.15 3.29 -9.75
CA GLY A 35 -6.88 2.67 -8.65
C GLY A 35 -6.13 2.64 -7.32
N LEU A 36 -4.94 3.23 -7.24
CA LEU A 36 -4.13 3.34 -6.01
C LEU A 36 -3.97 4.80 -5.56
N TYR A 37 -3.58 5.72 -6.46
CA TYR A 37 -3.28 7.11 -6.11
C TYR A 37 -4.52 7.98 -5.88
N GLU A 38 -5.69 7.52 -6.33
CA GLU A 38 -6.97 8.22 -6.23
C GLU A 38 -7.61 8.12 -4.83
N CYS A 39 -6.92 7.47 -3.88
CA CYS A 39 -7.34 7.38 -2.49
C CYS A 39 -7.42 8.78 -1.87
N ILE A 40 -8.60 9.13 -1.36
CA ILE A 40 -8.86 10.45 -0.76
C ILE A 40 -8.64 10.47 0.76
N LEU A 41 -8.02 9.44 1.34
CA LEU A 41 -7.73 9.32 2.77
C LEU A 41 -8.94 9.53 3.71
N CYS A 42 -10.15 9.19 3.26
CA CYS A 42 -11.39 9.35 4.04
C CYS A 42 -11.57 8.36 5.21
N ALA A 43 -10.65 7.40 5.36
CA ALA A 43 -10.66 6.33 6.35
C ALA A 43 -11.84 5.31 6.29
N CYS A 44 -12.86 5.48 5.44
CA CYS A 44 -14.02 4.58 5.36
C CYS A 44 -13.66 3.10 5.33
N CYS A 45 -12.70 2.72 4.47
CA CYS A 45 -12.26 1.33 4.34
C CYS A 45 -11.58 0.78 5.60
N SER A 46 -10.83 1.61 6.32
CA SER A 46 -10.16 1.21 7.56
C SER A 46 -11.17 1.12 8.70
N THR A 47 -12.07 2.08 8.82
CA THR A 47 -13.10 2.10 9.87
C THR A 47 -14.22 1.09 9.64
N SER A 48 -14.31 0.48 8.46
CA SER A 48 -15.21 -0.65 8.18
C SER A 48 -14.56 -2.03 8.40
N CYS A 49 -13.27 -2.09 8.76
CA CYS A 49 -12.49 -3.34 8.80
C CYS A 49 -12.40 -3.89 10.24
N PRO A 50 -12.99 -5.06 10.54
CA PRO A 50 -12.90 -5.69 11.87
C PRO A 50 -11.48 -5.91 12.37
N SER A 51 -10.55 -6.36 11.52
CA SER A 51 -9.14 -6.53 11.91
C SER A 51 -8.48 -5.23 12.35
N TYR A 52 -8.91 -4.10 11.78
CA TYR A 52 -8.42 -2.77 12.13
C TYR A 52 -9.04 -2.25 13.43
N TRP A 53 -10.28 -2.63 13.77
CA TRP A 53 -10.89 -2.28 15.06
C TRP A 53 -10.10 -2.86 16.22
N TRP A 54 -9.70 -4.13 16.10
CA TRP A 54 -9.06 -4.87 17.19
C TRP A 54 -7.55 -4.66 17.29
N ASN A 55 -6.90 -4.24 16.20
CA ASN A 55 -5.44 -4.14 16.14
C ASN A 55 -4.98 -2.86 15.44
N GLY A 56 -5.75 -1.76 15.49
CA GLY A 56 -5.48 -0.56 14.69
C GLY A 56 -4.17 0.17 15.03
N ASP A 57 -3.55 -0.17 16.15
CA ASP A 57 -2.22 0.23 16.61
C ASP A 57 -1.08 -0.57 15.95
N ARG A 58 -1.35 -1.82 15.52
CA ARG A 58 -0.33 -2.73 14.94
C ARG A 58 -0.59 -3.10 13.48
N TYR A 59 -1.83 -3.43 13.15
CA TYR A 59 -2.29 -3.65 11.78
C TYR A 59 -2.49 -2.31 11.09
N LEU A 60 -1.81 -2.12 9.96
CA LEU A 60 -1.81 -0.86 9.24
C LEU A 60 -3.19 -0.48 8.71
N GLY A 61 -3.99 -1.49 8.34
CA GLY A 61 -5.32 -1.30 7.78
C GLY A 61 -5.32 -1.06 6.27
N PRO A 62 -6.50 -1.15 5.63
CA PRO A 62 -6.63 -1.18 4.18
C PRO A 62 -6.18 0.11 3.48
N ALA A 63 -6.46 1.30 4.04
CA ALA A 63 -6.03 2.54 3.39
C ALA A 63 -4.49 2.67 3.35
N ALA A 64 -3.81 2.36 4.46
CA ALA A 64 -2.37 2.42 4.54
C ALA A 64 -1.73 1.35 3.64
N LEU A 65 -2.26 0.12 3.62
CA LEU A 65 -1.74 -0.93 2.75
C LEU A 65 -2.00 -0.68 1.26
N LEU A 66 -3.12 -0.07 0.88
CA LEU A 66 -3.35 0.41 -0.49
C LEU A 66 -2.25 1.41 -0.91
N GLN A 67 -1.91 2.33 -0.01
CA GLN A 67 -0.89 3.34 -0.23
C GLN A 67 0.54 2.78 -0.15
N ALA A 68 0.78 1.74 0.64
CA ALA A 68 2.06 1.03 0.63
C ALA A 68 2.25 0.35 -0.73
N TYR A 69 1.23 -0.34 -1.23
CA TYR A 69 1.27 -0.96 -2.55
C TYR A 69 1.50 0.06 -3.67
N ARG A 70 0.87 1.25 -3.59
CA ARG A 70 1.12 2.36 -4.51
C ARG A 70 2.60 2.67 -4.69
N TRP A 71 3.40 2.65 -3.61
CA TRP A 71 4.83 2.92 -3.67
C TRP A 71 5.66 1.70 -4.06
N LEU A 72 5.28 0.51 -3.59
CA LEU A 72 5.96 -0.76 -3.90
C LEU A 72 6.05 -1.08 -5.40
N ILE A 73 5.12 -0.57 -6.20
CA ILE A 73 5.05 -0.83 -7.65
C ILE A 73 5.31 0.41 -8.52
N ASP A 74 5.62 1.56 -7.92
CA ASP A 74 6.01 2.75 -8.70
C ASP A 74 7.42 2.51 -9.24
N SER A 75 7.57 2.46 -10.57
CA SER A 75 8.87 2.20 -11.22
C SER A 75 9.97 3.21 -10.87
N ARG A 76 9.59 4.34 -10.26
CA ARG A 76 10.49 5.41 -9.83
C ARG A 76 10.97 5.24 -8.38
N ASP A 77 10.31 4.39 -7.59
CA ASP A 77 10.68 4.12 -6.20
C ASP A 77 11.70 2.97 -6.16
N GLU A 78 12.85 3.20 -5.53
CA GLU A 78 13.95 2.24 -5.46
C GLU A 78 14.03 1.56 -4.08
N ALA A 79 13.11 1.88 -3.17
CA ALA A 79 13.11 1.38 -1.80
C ALA A 79 12.19 0.15 -1.59
N THR A 80 11.81 -0.56 -2.66
CA THR A 80 10.88 -1.71 -2.57
C THR A 80 11.33 -2.76 -1.56
N GLY A 81 12.63 -3.08 -1.51
CA GLY A 81 13.18 -4.03 -0.53
C GLY A 81 12.95 -3.58 0.91
N GLU A 82 13.40 -2.37 1.26
CA GLU A 82 13.23 -1.80 2.61
C GLU A 82 11.76 -1.66 3.01
N ARG A 83 10.89 -1.28 2.06
CA ARG A 83 9.44 -1.18 2.29
C ARG A 83 8.81 -2.55 2.58
N LEU A 84 9.27 -3.61 1.92
CA LEU A 84 8.79 -4.97 2.20
C LEU A 84 9.32 -5.45 3.56
N ASP A 85 10.58 -5.15 3.92
CA ASP A 85 11.11 -5.44 5.26
C ASP A 85 10.28 -4.75 6.36
N ASP A 86 9.95 -3.48 6.16
CA ASP A 86 9.07 -2.71 7.06
C ASP A 86 7.64 -3.27 7.16
N LEU A 87 7.22 -4.16 6.26
CA LEU A 87 5.89 -4.80 6.25
C LEU A 87 5.92 -6.26 6.73
N GLU A 88 7.10 -6.88 6.83
CA GLU A 88 7.31 -8.25 7.29
C GLU A 88 7.17 -8.37 8.82
N ASP A 89 5.96 -8.16 9.30
CA ASP A 89 5.59 -8.29 10.72
C ASP A 89 4.24 -9.04 10.85
N PRO A 90 4.05 -9.92 11.85
CA PRO A 90 2.83 -10.72 12.02
C PRO A 90 1.53 -9.93 12.15
N PHE A 91 1.59 -8.62 12.38
CA PHE A 91 0.43 -7.74 12.54
C PHE A 91 0.30 -6.73 11.39
N ARG A 92 1.38 -6.12 10.94
CA ARG A 92 1.34 -4.99 9.98
C ARG A 92 0.61 -5.32 8.68
N LEU A 93 0.88 -6.50 8.10
CA LEU A 93 0.28 -6.96 6.84
C LEU A 93 -0.75 -8.09 7.04
N TYR A 94 -0.41 -9.08 7.88
CA TYR A 94 -1.07 -10.39 7.85
C TYR A 94 -2.43 -10.47 8.57
N ARG A 95 -2.90 -9.40 9.21
CA ARG A 95 -4.24 -9.37 9.85
C ARG A 95 -5.40 -9.22 8.86
N CYS A 96 -5.11 -8.95 7.59
CA CYS A 96 -6.11 -9.02 6.54
C CYS A 96 -6.50 -10.49 6.27
N ILE A 97 -7.75 -10.83 6.57
CA ILE A 97 -8.37 -12.15 6.34
C ILE A 97 -9.46 -12.11 5.26
N THR A 98 -9.38 -11.15 4.32
CA THR A 98 -10.27 -11.08 3.15
C THR A 98 -11.77 -10.92 3.50
N ILE A 99 -12.09 -10.10 4.51
CA ILE A 99 -13.48 -9.73 4.87
C ILE A 99 -14.17 -8.89 3.77
N MET A 100 -13.40 -8.20 2.93
CA MET A 100 -13.87 -7.41 1.77
C MET A 100 -14.70 -6.13 2.07
N ASN A 101 -15.04 -5.82 3.33
CA ASN A 101 -15.71 -4.56 3.69
C ASN A 101 -15.01 -3.31 3.11
N CYS A 102 -13.67 -3.33 3.08
CA CYS A 102 -12.87 -2.20 2.60
C CYS A 102 -13.13 -1.85 1.12
N ALA A 103 -13.36 -2.85 0.27
CA ALA A 103 -13.67 -2.64 -1.14
C ALA A 103 -15.13 -2.18 -1.33
N GLN A 104 -16.07 -2.74 -0.55
CA GLN A 104 -17.48 -2.40 -0.65
C GLN A 104 -17.80 -0.97 -0.19
N THR A 105 -17.06 -0.45 0.80
CA THR A 105 -17.34 0.88 1.37
C THR A 105 -16.59 2.02 0.68
N CYS A 106 -15.62 1.72 -0.21
CA CYS A 106 -14.76 2.76 -0.76
C CYS A 106 -15.57 3.72 -1.65
N PRO A 107 -15.67 5.03 -1.32
CA PRO A 107 -16.46 5.98 -2.12
C PRO A 107 -15.86 6.26 -3.50
N LYS A 108 -14.62 5.81 -3.73
CA LYS A 108 -13.90 5.92 -5.01
C LYS A 108 -13.88 4.60 -5.79
N GLY A 109 -14.53 3.55 -5.29
CA GLY A 109 -14.55 2.23 -5.94
C GLY A 109 -13.20 1.52 -5.97
N LEU A 110 -12.25 1.91 -5.10
CA LEU A 110 -10.91 1.30 -5.04
C LEU A 110 -10.99 -0.07 -4.36
N ASN A 111 -10.00 -0.93 -4.63
CA ASN A 111 -9.92 -2.27 -4.07
C ASN A 111 -8.68 -2.48 -3.17
N PRO A 112 -8.73 -2.02 -1.90
CA PRO A 112 -7.65 -2.29 -0.93
C PRO A 112 -7.37 -3.77 -0.70
N ALA A 113 -8.38 -4.64 -0.77
CA ALA A 113 -8.19 -6.07 -0.55
C ALA A 113 -7.29 -6.69 -1.64
N ARG A 114 -7.47 -6.29 -2.90
CA ARG A 114 -6.59 -6.70 -4.00
C ARG A 114 -5.17 -6.20 -3.78
N ALA A 115 -4.98 -4.93 -3.44
CA ALA A 115 -3.65 -4.38 -3.17
C ALA A 115 -2.93 -5.13 -2.03
N ILE A 116 -3.64 -5.47 -0.94
CA ILE A 116 -3.07 -6.27 0.15
C ILE A 116 -2.67 -7.67 -0.33
N ALA A 117 -3.46 -8.31 -1.18
CA ALA A 117 -3.13 -9.62 -1.74
C ALA A 117 -1.87 -9.55 -2.61
N GLU A 118 -1.70 -8.51 -3.43
CA GLU A 118 -0.50 -8.30 -4.23
C GLU A 118 0.75 -8.06 -3.34
N ILE A 119 0.64 -7.29 -2.26
CA ILE A 119 1.76 -7.16 -1.30
C ILE A 119 2.14 -8.54 -0.73
N LYS A 120 1.15 -9.35 -0.31
CA LYS A 120 1.43 -10.70 0.21
C LYS A 120 2.08 -11.59 -0.84
N LYS A 121 1.71 -11.45 -2.11
CA LYS A 121 2.35 -12.14 -3.22
C LYS A 121 3.81 -11.71 -3.38
N MET A 122 4.10 -10.41 -3.33
CA MET A 122 5.48 -9.89 -3.36
C MET A 122 6.33 -10.43 -2.19
N MET A 123 5.74 -10.59 -1.00
CA MET A 123 6.43 -11.22 0.15
C MET A 123 6.84 -12.65 -0.13
N VAL A 124 5.93 -13.44 -0.72
CA VAL A 124 6.22 -14.84 -1.07
C VAL A 124 7.26 -14.92 -2.18
N GLU A 125 7.12 -14.12 -3.23
CA GLU A 125 8.07 -14.07 -4.36
C GLU A 125 9.49 -13.67 -3.93
N ARG A 126 9.63 -12.91 -2.85
CA ARG A 126 10.94 -12.53 -2.29
C ARG A 126 11.63 -13.66 -1.52
N GLN A 127 10.87 -14.63 -1.01
CA GLN A 127 11.41 -15.76 -0.24
C GLN A 127 11.81 -16.96 -1.12
N VAL A 128 11.37 -16.98 -2.38
CA VAL A 128 11.66 -18.02 -3.38
C VAL A 128 12.87 -17.62 -4.21
#